data_AF-A0A9R1U4K9-F1
#
_entry.id   AF-A0A9R1U4K9-F1
#
_cell.length_a   1.000
_cell.length_b   1.000
_cell.length_c   1.000
_cell.angle_alpha   90.00
_cell.angle_beta   90.00
_cell.angle_gamma   90.00
#
_symmetry.space_group_name_H-M   'P 1'
#
loop_
_entity.id
_entity.type
_entity.pdbx_description
1 polymer ?
#
loop_
_entity_poly.entity_id
_entity_poly.type
_entity_poly.pdbx_seq_one_letter_code
_entity_poly.pdbx_strand_id
1 'polypeptide(L)'
;MHRLLVVAAWLSCLVTIGECLPVQTPCEFRQPLTDVSFNFTSLIIPTTDYVLRNDITNETLKFQLCHELHDDCNGGTSAACLENGKEHISIGAYPPQRITENGSIIFRFSGDTCLKDRPYTLSVITHCDFSETDNKPFLFPYTKGQCDLFISWKTKLACGSPPKSVDCKIKNADGDVVDLSPLQSQVNNYVIKGTTNITSIILNVCHSVIPGYGAVCPSNSGICLRNESTSIMSYSNLGDVQPPQLINGTIALHYNEGKICDDGSADHSEATIYLICDFKSQNTFPVLTDSSGCHYKLLWKTAAACSDKQLEEYSRKTANPCKIRDPITNFEYDLEDLKRKEIIVKSSNESFKLSVCRPLTSKACEDNAGVCRSSNLTTFGLSNSQLLWSPAGPYLNYTNGSVCENGNRRYSIIQFTCSKEKETDPSKITITEELCSLKIQWPTPLVCAPMHYPDNYSKKNDVMTGDNTAWIISMSSLTCSHRLELTREVLAFAT
;
A
#
# COMPACT_ATOMS: atom_id res chain seq x y z
N MET A 1 -4.37 57.52 -70.48
CA MET A 1 -5.64 57.86 -69.80
C MET A 1 -6.02 56.72 -68.88
N HIS A 2 -6.40 57.06 -67.65
CA HIS A 2 -6.94 56.30 -66.51
C HIS A 2 -7.27 54.80 -66.67
N ARG A 3 -6.91 53.98 -65.66
CA ARG A 3 -7.71 53.73 -64.44
C ARG A 3 -6.93 52.81 -63.46
N LEU A 4 -6.73 53.29 -62.23
CA LEU A 4 -6.41 52.45 -61.08
C LEU A 4 -7.65 51.63 -60.71
N LEU A 5 -7.48 50.33 -60.52
CA LEU A 5 -8.45 49.45 -59.87
C LEU A 5 -7.71 48.68 -58.78
N VAL A 6 -7.96 49.07 -57.52
CA VAL A 6 -7.48 48.37 -56.33
C VAL A 6 -8.40 47.16 -56.12
N VAL A 7 -7.84 45.96 -56.21
CA VAL A 7 -8.51 44.73 -55.78
C VAL A 7 -7.83 44.31 -54.49
N ALA A 8 -8.51 44.50 -53.36
CA ALA A 8 -8.08 44.02 -52.06
C ALA A 8 -8.31 42.50 -51.99
N ALA A 9 -7.22 41.73 -51.99
CA ALA A 9 -7.26 40.30 -51.74
C ALA A 9 -7.39 40.05 -50.23
N TRP A 10 -8.46 39.36 -49.84
CA TRP A 10 -8.63 38.84 -48.48
C TRP A 10 -7.70 37.64 -48.32
N LEU A 11 -6.59 37.80 -47.57
CA LEU A 11 -5.86 36.67 -47.02
C LEU A 11 -6.57 36.21 -45.75
N SER A 12 -7.26 35.07 -45.83
CA SER A 12 -7.64 34.30 -44.66
C SER A 12 -6.38 33.68 -44.04
N CYS A 13 -5.93 34.23 -42.91
CA CYS A 13 -4.98 33.57 -42.03
C CYS A 13 -5.65 32.34 -41.40
N LEU A 14 -5.31 31.14 -41.88
CA LEU A 14 -5.46 29.92 -41.09
C LEU A 14 -4.34 29.90 -40.06
N VAL A 15 -4.61 30.43 -38.87
CA VAL A 15 -3.79 30.21 -37.68
C VAL A 15 -4.02 28.76 -37.26
N THR A 16 -3.09 27.86 -37.59
CA THR A 16 -2.98 26.57 -36.93
C THR A 16 -2.49 26.84 -35.51
N ILE A 17 -3.40 26.75 -34.55
CA ILE A 17 -3.04 26.72 -33.12
C ILE A 17 -2.39 25.37 -32.90
N GLY A 18 -1.08 25.29 -33.10
CA GLY A 18 -0.29 24.18 -32.59
C GLY A 18 -0.30 24.29 -31.07
N GLU A 19 -1.03 23.40 -30.41
CA GLU A 19 -0.94 23.25 -28.97
C GLU A 19 0.52 22.95 -28.60
N CYS A 20 1.15 23.84 -27.84
CA CYS A 20 2.45 23.55 -27.24
C CYS A 20 2.28 22.33 -26.33
N LEU A 21 2.87 21.20 -26.71
CA LEU A 21 3.01 20.06 -25.80
C LEU A 21 3.73 20.54 -24.52
N PRO A 22 3.22 20.21 -23.32
CA PRO A 22 3.83 20.68 -22.06
C PRO A 22 5.28 20.20 -21.96
N VAL A 23 6.15 21.10 -21.47
CA VAL A 23 7.58 20.82 -21.23
C VAL A 23 7.68 19.67 -20.23
N GLN A 24 8.13 18.49 -20.68
CA GLN A 24 8.39 17.37 -19.78
C GLN A 24 9.69 17.62 -19.02
N THR A 25 9.61 17.63 -17.69
CA THR A 25 10.79 17.62 -16.81
C THR A 25 11.06 16.19 -16.33
N PRO A 26 12.22 15.90 -15.72
CA PRO A 26 12.45 14.58 -15.13
C PRO A 26 11.37 14.21 -14.10
N CYS A 27 10.91 15.20 -13.33
CA CYS A 27 9.98 15.04 -12.21
C CYS A 27 8.51 15.32 -12.51
N GLU A 28 8.22 15.98 -13.64
CA GLU A 28 6.86 16.16 -14.15
C GLU A 28 6.80 15.66 -15.59
N PHE A 29 6.12 14.53 -15.79
CA PHE A 29 6.09 13.86 -17.07
C PHE A 29 4.79 13.09 -17.27
N ARG A 30 4.50 12.79 -18.53
CA ARG A 30 3.37 11.96 -18.93
C ARG A 30 3.87 10.64 -19.50
N GLN A 31 3.38 9.52 -18.98
CA GLN A 31 3.78 8.20 -19.43
C GLN A 31 3.15 7.89 -20.80
N PRO A 32 3.95 7.60 -21.85
CA PRO A 32 3.42 7.47 -23.21
C PRO A 32 2.43 6.32 -23.43
N LEU A 33 2.57 5.22 -22.66
CA LEU A 33 1.76 4.00 -22.86
C LEU A 33 0.37 4.08 -22.22
N THR A 34 0.25 4.80 -21.11
CA THR A 34 -0.97 4.85 -20.28
C THR A 34 -1.62 6.24 -20.30
N ASP A 35 -0.93 7.24 -20.86
CA ASP A 35 -1.32 8.64 -20.87
C ASP A 35 -1.49 9.28 -19.48
N VAL A 36 -0.93 8.63 -18.46
CA VAL A 36 -0.97 9.04 -17.05
C VAL A 36 0.14 10.05 -16.77
N SER A 37 -0.22 11.15 -16.10
CA SER A 37 0.74 12.18 -15.67
C SER A 37 1.23 11.93 -14.25
N PHE A 38 2.52 12.16 -14.04
CA PHE A 38 3.20 12.05 -12.76
C PHE A 38 3.86 13.37 -12.42
N ASN A 39 3.72 13.82 -11.17
CA ASN A 39 4.35 15.03 -10.67
C ASN A 39 4.97 14.75 -9.29
N PHE A 40 6.30 14.70 -9.24
CA PHE A 40 7.09 14.45 -8.03
C PHE A 40 7.64 15.73 -7.38
N THR A 41 7.29 16.91 -7.89
CA THR A 41 7.83 18.20 -7.39
C THR A 41 7.46 18.48 -5.94
N SER A 42 6.35 17.93 -5.44
CA SER A 42 5.96 18.05 -4.04
C SER A 42 6.85 17.28 -3.08
N LEU A 43 7.79 16.46 -3.57
CA LEU A 43 8.82 15.82 -2.75
C LEU A 43 10.03 16.74 -2.48
N ILE A 44 10.08 17.93 -3.08
CA ILE A 44 11.14 18.90 -2.79
C ILE A 44 10.92 19.43 -1.38
N ILE A 45 11.92 19.26 -0.51
CA ILE A 45 11.95 19.96 0.78
C ILE A 45 12.64 21.31 0.55
N PRO A 46 11.98 22.46 0.74
CA PRO A 46 12.51 23.75 0.28
C PRO A 46 13.73 24.29 1.04
N THR A 47 14.02 23.75 2.23
CA THR A 47 14.98 24.35 3.18
C THR A 47 16.08 23.41 3.65
N THR A 48 15.93 22.11 3.43
CA THR A 48 16.81 21.07 3.98
C THR A 48 16.81 19.86 3.06
N ASP A 49 17.84 19.02 3.16
CA ASP A 49 17.95 17.78 2.38
C ASP A 49 17.44 16.55 3.13
N TYR A 50 17.05 15.51 2.39
CA TYR A 50 16.74 14.22 3.01
C TYR A 50 18.03 13.60 3.54
N VAL A 51 18.04 13.21 4.81
CA VAL A 51 19.20 12.59 5.46
C VAL A 51 18.90 11.13 5.77
N LEU A 52 19.62 10.21 5.12
CA LEU A 52 19.51 8.77 5.30
C LEU A 52 20.82 8.21 5.83
N ARG A 53 20.76 7.31 6.80
CA ARG A 53 21.97 6.69 7.39
C ARG A 53 22.06 5.24 6.96
N ASN A 54 23.25 4.81 6.56
CA ASN A 54 23.54 3.40 6.35
C ASN A 54 24.03 2.78 7.66
N ASP A 55 23.26 1.83 8.20
CA ASP A 55 23.59 1.17 9.46
C ASP A 55 24.85 0.28 9.38
N ILE A 56 25.25 -0.15 8.18
CA ILE A 56 26.41 -1.03 7.98
C ILE A 56 27.71 -0.24 7.95
N THR A 57 27.78 0.81 7.11
CA THR A 57 29.02 1.60 6.94
C THR A 57 29.11 2.78 7.88
N ASN A 58 28.00 3.13 8.54
CA ASN A 58 27.83 4.35 9.34
C ASN A 58 27.98 5.65 8.52
N GLU A 59 27.82 5.57 7.20
CA GLU A 59 27.86 6.72 6.29
C GLU A 59 26.47 7.37 6.20
N THR A 60 26.47 8.68 5.93
CA THR A 60 25.24 9.48 5.78
C THR A 60 25.07 9.86 4.33
N LEU A 61 23.89 9.62 3.76
CA LEU A 61 23.49 10.05 2.44
C LEU A 61 22.53 11.23 2.56
N LYS A 62 22.89 12.37 1.98
CA LYS A 62 22.00 13.50 1.74
C LYS A 62 21.51 13.49 0.31
N PHE A 63 20.23 13.70 0.05
CA PHE A 63 19.73 13.80 -1.33
C PHE A 63 18.47 14.65 -1.49
N GLN A 64 18.22 15.08 -2.73
CA GLN A 64 16.98 15.66 -3.23
C GLN A 64 16.60 14.95 -4.54
N LEU A 65 15.33 14.61 -4.73
CA LEU A 65 14.89 13.89 -5.93
C LEU A 65 14.72 14.82 -7.14
N CYS A 66 14.11 15.98 -6.92
CA CYS A 66 13.63 16.89 -7.97
C CYS A 66 14.26 18.28 -7.88
N HIS A 67 15.36 18.38 -7.15
CA HIS A 67 16.10 19.62 -6.92
C HIS A 67 17.57 19.29 -6.68
N GLU A 68 18.43 20.29 -6.77
CA GLU A 68 19.81 20.21 -6.28
C GLU A 68 19.81 20.19 -4.74
N LEU A 69 20.89 19.73 -4.11
CA LEU A 69 21.07 19.82 -2.67
C LEU A 69 21.08 21.28 -2.22
N HIS A 70 20.56 21.53 -1.01
CA HIS A 70 20.75 22.82 -0.34
C HIS A 70 22.14 22.91 0.28
N ASP A 71 22.62 21.79 0.82
CA ASP A 71 23.98 21.67 1.37
C ASP A 71 25.02 21.49 0.26
N ASP A 72 26.18 22.12 0.40
CA ASP A 72 27.29 21.96 -0.55
C ASP A 72 27.89 20.54 -0.46
N CYS A 73 28.01 19.90 -1.63
CA CYS A 73 28.72 18.64 -1.78
C CYS A 73 29.98 18.86 -2.60
N ASN A 74 31.09 19.14 -1.92
CA ASN A 74 32.42 19.24 -2.51
C ASN A 74 32.53 20.34 -3.60
N GLY A 75 31.84 21.48 -3.41
CA GLY A 75 31.92 22.66 -4.29
C GLY A 75 31.22 22.55 -5.64
N GLY A 76 30.33 21.56 -5.83
CA GLY A 76 29.62 21.31 -7.10
C GLY A 76 28.09 21.21 -6.97
N THR A 77 27.39 21.35 -8.10
CA THR A 77 25.93 21.16 -8.19
C THR A 77 25.58 19.66 -8.17
N SER A 78 25.24 19.15 -6.99
CA SER A 78 24.88 17.75 -6.77
C SER A 78 23.45 17.63 -6.23
N ALA A 79 22.74 16.56 -6.59
CA ALA A 79 21.46 16.18 -6.00
C ALA A 79 21.61 15.10 -4.91
N ALA A 80 22.78 14.45 -4.81
CA ALA A 80 23.01 13.41 -3.81
C ALA A 80 24.48 13.38 -3.36
N CYS A 81 24.69 13.47 -2.05
CA CYS A 81 26.00 13.54 -1.42
C CYS A 81 26.17 12.45 -0.36
N LEU A 82 27.26 11.70 -0.48
CA LEU A 82 27.66 10.73 0.53
C LEU A 82 28.70 11.35 1.47
N GLU A 83 28.38 11.39 2.76
CA GLU A 83 29.22 11.93 3.82
C GLU A 83 29.85 10.81 4.63
N ASN A 84 31.19 10.74 4.61
CA ASN A 84 32.00 9.81 5.40
C ASN A 84 32.98 10.60 6.27
N GLY A 85 32.51 11.08 7.42
CA GLY A 85 33.32 11.90 8.32
C GLY A 85 33.58 13.30 7.74
N LYS A 86 34.77 13.52 7.17
CA LYS A 86 35.16 14.80 6.52
C LYS A 86 35.11 14.75 5.00
N GLU A 87 34.91 13.57 4.43
CA GLU A 87 34.90 13.37 2.98
C GLU A 87 33.45 13.44 2.48
N HIS A 88 33.22 14.31 1.50
CA HIS A 88 31.93 14.51 0.84
C HIS A 88 32.08 14.07 -0.61
N ILE A 89 31.33 13.05 -1.03
CA ILE A 89 31.41 12.46 -2.37
C ILE A 89 30.09 12.74 -3.08
N SER A 90 30.14 13.39 -4.25
CA SER A 90 28.94 13.57 -5.07
C SER A 90 28.59 12.23 -5.72
N ILE A 91 27.46 11.64 -5.36
CA ILE A 91 27.03 10.35 -5.91
C ILE A 91 25.89 10.48 -6.93
N GLY A 92 25.44 11.71 -7.20
CA GLY A 92 24.38 11.95 -8.16
C GLY A 92 24.19 13.43 -8.53
N ALA A 93 24.38 13.77 -9.79
CA ALA A 93 24.10 15.11 -10.33
C ALA A 93 22.62 15.27 -10.72
N TYR A 94 22.10 16.50 -10.60
CA TYR A 94 20.81 16.90 -11.15
C TYR A 94 20.97 17.33 -12.62
N PRO A 95 19.99 17.07 -13.52
CA PRO A 95 18.77 16.29 -13.33
C PRO A 95 18.98 14.76 -13.37
N PRO A 96 18.15 13.96 -12.68
CA PRO A 96 18.17 12.52 -12.83
C PRO A 96 17.72 12.06 -14.22
N GLN A 97 18.23 10.91 -14.63
CA GLN A 97 17.66 10.15 -15.73
C GLN A 97 16.43 9.37 -15.23
N ARG A 98 15.26 9.67 -15.79
CA ARG A 98 14.04 8.89 -15.56
C ARG A 98 14.07 7.60 -16.40
N ILE A 99 13.86 6.46 -15.74
CA ILE A 99 13.71 5.15 -16.36
C ILE A 99 12.32 4.63 -16.00
N THR A 100 11.56 4.20 -17.01
CA THR A 100 10.25 3.56 -16.81
C THR A 100 10.33 2.15 -17.35
N GLU A 101 10.35 1.17 -16.45
CA GLU A 101 10.46 -0.25 -16.79
C GLU A 101 9.37 -1.04 -16.07
N ASN A 102 8.54 -1.76 -16.83
CA ASN A 102 7.45 -2.60 -16.31
C ASN A 102 6.54 -1.91 -15.26
N GLY A 103 6.29 -0.60 -15.41
CA GLY A 103 5.44 0.17 -14.50
C GLY A 103 6.17 0.84 -13.34
N SER A 104 7.43 0.51 -13.10
CA SER A 104 8.25 1.21 -12.11
C SER A 104 8.77 2.54 -12.67
N ILE A 105 8.76 3.57 -11.84
CA ILE A 105 9.43 4.85 -12.12
C ILE A 105 10.70 4.90 -11.29
N ILE A 106 11.84 4.89 -11.96
CA ILE A 106 13.17 4.90 -11.36
C ILE A 106 13.87 6.19 -11.76
N PHE A 107 14.37 6.93 -10.76
CA PHE A 107 15.22 8.10 -10.98
C PHE A 107 16.67 7.68 -10.76
N ARG A 108 17.46 7.68 -11.83
CA ARG A 108 18.87 7.31 -11.80
C ARG A 108 19.74 8.55 -11.87
N PHE A 109 20.56 8.73 -10.86
CA PHE A 109 21.57 9.77 -10.77
C PHE A 109 22.96 9.16 -11.01
N SER A 110 23.86 9.92 -11.60
CA SER A 110 25.27 9.56 -11.78
C SER A 110 26.14 10.63 -11.12
N GLY A 111 27.14 10.21 -10.37
CA GLY A 111 28.04 11.11 -9.64
C GLY A 111 29.52 10.93 -10.01
N ASP A 112 30.37 11.20 -9.04
CA ASP A 112 31.83 11.12 -9.10
C ASP A 112 32.33 9.71 -9.36
N THR A 113 33.61 9.59 -9.67
CA THR A 113 34.26 8.30 -9.94
C THR A 113 34.37 7.45 -8.68
N CYS A 114 33.93 6.20 -8.76
CA CYS A 114 33.96 5.22 -7.68
C CYS A 114 35.10 4.21 -7.83
N LEU A 115 35.01 3.30 -8.81
CA LEU A 115 36.00 2.22 -9.03
C LEU A 115 36.30 2.07 -10.52
N LYS A 116 37.59 2.09 -10.89
CA LYS A 116 38.07 1.84 -12.27
C LYS A 116 37.32 2.69 -13.32
N ASP A 117 37.23 3.99 -13.08
CA ASP A 117 36.53 4.97 -13.93
C ASP A 117 35.00 4.76 -14.06
N ARG A 118 34.41 3.88 -13.24
CA ARG A 118 32.94 3.77 -13.12
C ARG A 118 32.41 4.84 -12.15
N PRO A 119 31.38 5.61 -12.51
CA PRO A 119 30.79 6.58 -11.61
C PRO A 119 29.94 5.91 -10.52
N TYR A 120 29.77 6.59 -9.39
CA TYR A 120 28.70 6.30 -8.45
C TYR A 120 27.35 6.45 -9.14
N THR A 121 26.40 5.57 -8.79
CA THR A 121 25.04 5.61 -9.28
C THR A 121 24.08 5.51 -8.09
N LEU A 122 23.17 6.47 -7.98
CA LEU A 122 22.04 6.40 -7.04
C LEU A 122 20.75 6.15 -7.83
N SER A 123 20.04 5.08 -7.50
CA SER A 123 18.74 4.77 -8.11
C SER A 123 17.63 4.88 -7.07
N VAL A 124 16.72 5.84 -7.26
CA VAL A 124 15.51 5.99 -6.45
C VAL A 124 14.36 5.27 -7.14
N ILE A 125 13.96 4.15 -6.58
CA ILE A 125 12.86 3.29 -7.04
C ILE A 125 11.60 3.75 -6.33
N THR A 126 10.64 4.27 -7.08
CA THR A 126 9.36 4.71 -6.51
C THR A 126 8.30 3.61 -6.61
N HIS A 127 7.49 3.49 -5.56
CA HIS A 127 6.41 2.52 -5.44
C HIS A 127 5.11 3.25 -5.15
N CYS A 128 4.04 2.93 -5.89
CA CYS A 128 2.71 3.45 -5.58
C CYS A 128 2.26 2.93 -4.21
N ASP A 129 1.85 3.86 -3.36
CA ASP A 129 1.24 3.57 -2.07
C ASP A 129 0.10 4.58 -1.84
N PHE A 130 -1.14 4.11 -1.91
CA PHE A 130 -2.32 4.96 -1.72
C PHE A 130 -2.59 5.28 -0.23
N SER A 131 -1.96 4.57 0.70
CA SER A 131 -2.17 4.73 2.14
C SER A 131 -1.39 5.89 2.75
N GLU A 132 -0.27 6.26 2.10
CA GLU A 132 0.69 7.26 2.58
C GLU A 132 1.26 7.00 3.99
N THR A 133 1.08 5.78 4.52
CA THR A 133 1.48 5.41 5.88
C THR A 133 2.99 5.41 6.09
N ASP A 134 3.76 5.16 5.03
CA ASP A 134 5.23 5.05 5.03
C ASP A 134 5.84 5.91 3.91
N ASN A 135 5.37 7.16 3.77
CA ASN A 135 5.88 8.10 2.77
C ASN A 135 7.25 8.67 3.16
N LYS A 136 8.26 7.80 3.22
CA LYS A 136 9.65 8.15 3.50
C LYS A 136 10.58 7.34 2.60
N PRO A 137 11.70 7.93 2.15
CA PRO A 137 12.71 7.18 1.42
C PRO A 137 13.45 6.22 2.36
N PHE A 138 13.61 4.98 1.91
CA PHE A 138 14.38 3.94 2.58
C PHE A 138 15.65 3.64 1.78
N LEU A 139 16.81 3.84 2.40
CA LEU A 139 18.11 3.50 1.82
C LEU A 139 18.38 2.01 1.99
N PHE A 140 18.61 1.29 0.89
CA PHE A 140 19.05 -0.09 0.98
C PHE A 140 20.44 -0.17 1.61
N PRO A 141 20.67 -1.09 2.57
CA PRO A 141 21.99 -1.27 3.15
C PRO A 141 23.02 -1.65 2.08
N TYR A 142 24.20 -1.07 2.18
CA TYR A 142 25.33 -1.35 1.28
C TYR A 142 26.64 -1.46 2.07
N THR A 143 27.66 -2.04 1.46
CA THR A 143 29.01 -2.18 2.01
C THR A 143 29.98 -1.21 1.33
N LYS A 144 31.10 -0.90 2.01
CA LYS A 144 32.16 -0.07 1.44
C LYS A 144 32.63 -0.61 0.09
N GLY A 145 32.78 0.27 -0.89
CA GLY A 145 33.20 -0.08 -2.26
C GLY A 145 32.07 -0.45 -3.22
N GLN A 146 30.80 -0.49 -2.77
CA GLN A 146 29.67 -0.56 -3.69
C GLN A 146 29.42 0.82 -4.33
N CYS A 147 29.34 0.86 -5.66
CA CYS A 147 29.13 2.09 -6.43
C CYS A 147 27.66 2.32 -6.80
N ASP A 148 26.82 1.28 -6.71
CA ASP A 148 25.39 1.34 -7.02
C ASP A 148 24.60 1.34 -5.72
N LEU A 149 23.97 2.48 -5.42
CA LEU A 149 23.13 2.66 -4.24
C LEU A 149 21.67 2.75 -4.68
N PHE A 150 20.79 2.25 -3.81
CA PHE A 150 19.36 2.17 -4.11
C PHE A 150 18.55 2.77 -2.97
N ILE A 151 17.53 3.54 -3.32
CA ILE A 151 16.51 4.03 -2.40
C ILE A 151 15.17 3.46 -2.84
N SER A 152 14.39 2.90 -1.93
CA SER A 152 12.99 2.57 -2.13
C SER A 152 12.14 3.69 -1.54
N TRP A 153 11.22 4.26 -2.32
CA TRP A 153 10.32 5.31 -1.84
C TRP A 153 8.87 4.97 -2.18
N LYS A 154 8.08 4.65 -1.14
CA LYS A 154 6.64 4.47 -1.27
C LYS A 154 5.94 5.84 -1.24
N THR A 155 5.20 6.16 -2.28
CA THR A 155 4.52 7.46 -2.38
C THR A 155 3.30 7.38 -3.27
N LYS A 156 2.25 8.11 -2.89
CA LYS A 156 1.03 8.26 -3.70
C LYS A 156 1.29 8.93 -5.06
N LEU A 157 2.36 9.71 -5.16
CA LEU A 157 2.75 10.37 -6.42
C LEU A 157 3.14 9.37 -7.50
N ALA A 158 3.62 8.18 -7.11
CA ALA A 158 3.96 7.10 -8.04
C ALA A 158 2.72 6.32 -8.53
N CYS A 159 1.52 6.66 -8.07
CA CYS A 159 0.28 6.03 -8.51
C CYS A 159 -0.32 6.67 -9.76
N GLY A 160 0.02 7.93 -10.04
CA GLY A 160 -0.43 8.67 -11.22
C GLY A 160 -1.90 9.11 -11.14
N SER A 161 -2.84 8.18 -11.29
CA SER A 161 -4.29 8.45 -11.22
C SER A 161 -4.91 8.01 -9.89
N PRO A 162 -5.99 8.68 -9.43
CA PRO A 162 -6.78 8.19 -8.30
C PRO A 162 -7.28 6.77 -8.57
N PRO A 163 -7.27 5.88 -7.56
CA PRO A 163 -7.75 4.54 -7.75
C PRO A 163 -9.28 4.52 -7.78
N LYS A 164 -9.85 3.52 -8.47
CA LYS A 164 -11.27 3.21 -8.34
C LYS A 164 -11.42 2.30 -7.11
N SER A 165 -12.19 2.74 -6.11
CA SER A 165 -12.50 1.95 -4.91
C SER A 165 -14.00 1.98 -4.67
N VAL A 166 -14.56 0.88 -4.18
CA VAL A 166 -15.98 0.69 -3.90
C VAL A 166 -16.20 0.24 -2.45
N ASP A 167 -17.44 0.32 -1.95
CA ASP A 167 -17.78 -0.24 -0.64
C ASP A 167 -17.51 -1.76 -0.63
N CYS A 168 -16.79 -2.22 0.37
CA CYS A 168 -16.34 -3.60 0.49
C CYS A 168 -17.17 -4.41 1.51
N LYS A 169 -18.34 -3.89 1.90
CA LYS A 169 -19.28 -4.57 2.78
C LYS A 169 -20.48 -5.06 2.01
N ILE A 170 -20.98 -6.23 2.39
CA ILE A 170 -22.15 -6.85 1.78
C ILE A 170 -22.96 -7.62 2.83
N LYS A 171 -24.28 -7.74 2.62
CA LYS A 171 -25.11 -8.66 3.39
C LYS A 171 -25.10 -10.03 2.72
N ASN A 172 -24.81 -11.09 3.48
CA ASN A 172 -24.90 -12.46 3.00
C ASN A 172 -26.37 -12.88 2.82
N ALA A 173 -26.61 -14.12 2.37
CA ALA A 173 -27.95 -14.65 2.15
C ALA A 173 -28.84 -14.67 3.41
N ASP A 174 -28.22 -14.76 4.61
CA ASP A 174 -28.91 -14.75 5.91
C ASP A 174 -29.19 -13.32 6.42
N GLY A 175 -28.71 -12.28 5.71
CA GLY A 175 -28.86 -10.88 6.09
C GLY A 175 -27.77 -10.34 7.03
N ASP A 176 -26.80 -11.17 7.42
CA ASP A 176 -25.65 -10.77 8.22
C ASP A 176 -24.64 -9.98 7.38
N VAL A 177 -24.01 -8.97 7.98
CA VAL A 177 -22.97 -8.17 7.32
C VAL A 177 -21.65 -8.95 7.27
N VAL A 178 -21.03 -8.95 6.09
CA VAL A 178 -19.69 -9.45 5.81
C VAL A 178 -18.83 -8.28 5.34
N ASP A 179 -17.70 -8.08 6.00
CA ASP A 179 -16.73 -7.03 5.67
C ASP A 179 -15.51 -7.62 4.96
N LEU A 180 -15.39 -7.36 3.66
CA LEU A 180 -14.28 -7.83 2.83
C LEU A 180 -13.09 -6.86 2.82
N SER A 181 -13.18 -5.72 3.53
CA SER A 181 -12.08 -4.75 3.65
C SER A 181 -10.73 -5.35 4.10
N PRO A 182 -10.68 -6.40 4.94
CA PRO A 182 -9.42 -7.08 5.27
C PRO A 182 -8.69 -7.70 4.07
N LEU A 183 -9.39 -7.95 2.95
CA LEU A 183 -8.79 -8.45 1.71
C LEU A 183 -8.38 -7.31 0.76
N GLN A 184 -8.85 -6.08 0.98
CA GLN A 184 -8.48 -4.93 0.17
C GLN A 184 -7.06 -4.48 0.52
N SER A 185 -6.23 -4.22 -0.49
CA SER A 185 -4.88 -3.67 -0.30
C SER A 185 -4.73 -2.29 -0.92
N GLN A 186 -3.98 -1.42 -0.25
CA GLN A 186 -3.57 -0.10 -0.76
C GLN A 186 -2.10 -0.06 -1.20
N VAL A 187 -1.36 -1.16 -1.01
CA VAL A 187 0.10 -1.23 -1.27
C VAL A 187 0.49 -2.38 -2.20
N ASN A 188 -0.17 -3.54 -2.13
CA ASN A 188 0.22 -4.73 -2.88
C ASN A 188 -0.95 -5.35 -3.65
N ASN A 189 -0.67 -5.92 -4.82
CA ASN A 189 -1.66 -6.72 -5.55
C ASN A 189 -1.53 -8.20 -5.23
N TYR A 190 -2.63 -8.94 -5.38
CA TYR A 190 -2.59 -10.39 -5.41
C TYR A 190 -2.11 -10.85 -6.79
N VAL A 191 -1.16 -11.79 -6.84
CA VAL A 191 -0.65 -12.36 -8.08
C VAL A 191 -0.88 -13.86 -8.09
N ILE A 192 -1.76 -14.31 -8.96
CA ILE A 192 -2.13 -15.71 -9.15
C ILE A 192 -1.43 -16.22 -10.39
N LYS A 193 -0.61 -17.27 -10.25
CA LYS A 193 -0.02 -17.93 -11.42
C LYS A 193 -1.13 -18.63 -12.19
N GLY A 194 -1.20 -18.39 -13.50
CA GLY A 194 -2.13 -19.08 -14.38
C GLY A 194 -1.78 -20.56 -14.53
N THR A 195 -2.59 -21.27 -15.32
CA THR A 195 -2.39 -22.71 -15.61
C THR A 195 -1.14 -22.99 -16.43
N THR A 196 -0.61 -21.99 -17.14
CA THR A 196 0.70 -22.05 -17.81
C THR A 196 1.71 -21.15 -17.09
N ASN A 197 3.00 -21.50 -17.16
CA ASN A 197 4.09 -20.71 -16.58
C ASN A 197 4.30 -19.32 -17.22
N ILE A 198 3.44 -18.94 -18.18
CA ILE A 198 3.62 -17.80 -19.08
C ILE A 198 2.56 -16.71 -18.83
N THR A 199 1.59 -16.97 -17.95
CA THR A 199 0.50 -16.03 -17.65
C THR A 199 0.27 -15.91 -16.16
N SER A 200 0.17 -14.68 -15.65
CA SER A 200 -0.20 -14.40 -14.26
C SER A 200 -1.43 -13.50 -14.23
N ILE A 201 -2.35 -13.72 -13.29
CA ILE A 201 -3.50 -12.86 -13.04
C ILE A 201 -3.14 -11.96 -11.86
N ILE A 202 -3.29 -10.66 -12.04
CA ILE A 202 -3.06 -9.65 -11.01
C ILE A 202 -4.41 -9.07 -10.64
N LEU A 203 -4.72 -9.00 -9.35
CA LEU A 203 -6.01 -8.49 -8.89
C LEU A 203 -5.91 -7.77 -7.55
N ASN A 204 -6.96 -7.01 -7.26
CA ASN A 204 -7.20 -6.41 -5.95
C ASN A 204 -8.71 -6.51 -5.61
N VAL A 205 -9.05 -6.44 -4.32
CA VAL A 205 -10.41 -6.60 -3.80
C VAL A 205 -11.02 -5.23 -3.52
N CYS A 206 -12.20 -4.94 -4.08
CA CYS A 206 -12.92 -3.67 -3.91
C CYS A 206 -12.13 -2.41 -4.28
N HIS A 207 -10.97 -2.57 -4.91
CA HIS A 207 -10.04 -1.53 -5.28
C HIS A 207 -9.39 -1.89 -6.62
N SER A 208 -9.06 -0.90 -7.45
CA SER A 208 -8.33 -1.14 -8.69
C SER A 208 -6.93 -1.70 -8.41
N VAL A 209 -6.34 -2.38 -9.37
CA VAL A 209 -4.96 -2.85 -9.31
C VAL A 209 -4.03 -1.66 -9.06
N ILE A 210 -3.10 -1.85 -8.14
CA ILE A 210 -2.11 -0.85 -7.75
C ILE A 210 -1.03 -0.81 -8.83
N PRO A 211 -0.80 0.35 -9.48
CA PRO A 211 0.26 0.47 -10.48
C PRO A 211 1.64 0.23 -9.88
N GLY A 212 2.50 -0.49 -10.56
CA GLY A 212 3.88 -0.70 -10.11
C GLY A 212 4.63 -1.75 -10.90
N TYR A 213 5.79 -2.19 -10.37
CA TYR A 213 6.62 -3.20 -11.01
C TYR A 213 5.82 -4.46 -11.31
N GLY A 214 5.71 -4.81 -12.59
CA GLY A 214 5.01 -6.01 -12.99
C GLY A 214 3.48 -5.91 -12.92
N ALA A 215 2.92 -4.70 -12.80
CA ALA A 215 1.48 -4.41 -12.71
C ALA A 215 1.13 -3.08 -13.42
N VAL A 216 1.13 -3.08 -14.76
CA VAL A 216 0.82 -1.91 -15.62
C VAL A 216 -0.57 -2.06 -16.22
N CYS A 217 -1.56 -2.32 -15.37
CA CYS A 217 -2.91 -2.61 -15.83
C CYS A 217 -3.63 -1.31 -16.24
N PRO A 218 -4.57 -1.38 -17.19
CA PRO A 218 -5.40 -0.24 -17.55
C PRO A 218 -6.09 0.39 -16.33
N SER A 219 -6.43 1.68 -16.42
CA SER A 219 -7.12 2.39 -15.35
C SER A 219 -8.41 1.66 -14.97
N ASN A 220 -8.76 1.69 -13.68
CA ASN A 220 -9.94 1.05 -13.08
C ASN A 220 -9.97 -0.48 -13.06
N SER A 221 -9.05 -1.17 -13.74
CA SER A 221 -8.98 -2.63 -13.73
C SER A 221 -8.90 -3.14 -12.29
N GLY A 222 -9.89 -3.91 -11.85
CA GLY A 222 -9.83 -4.65 -10.58
C GLY A 222 -9.05 -5.94 -10.71
N ILE A 223 -8.93 -6.45 -11.94
CA ILE A 223 -8.23 -7.67 -12.30
C ILE A 223 -7.69 -7.56 -13.73
N CYS A 224 -6.48 -8.05 -13.95
CA CYS A 224 -5.80 -8.01 -15.24
C CYS A 224 -4.92 -9.24 -15.45
N LEU A 225 -4.71 -9.56 -16.72
CA LEU A 225 -3.82 -10.62 -17.17
C LEU A 225 -2.45 -10.01 -17.47
N ARG A 226 -1.40 -10.58 -16.90
CA ARG A 226 -0.01 -10.36 -17.29
C ARG A 226 0.45 -11.51 -18.16
N ASN A 227 0.83 -11.20 -19.39
CA ASN A 227 1.40 -12.16 -20.33
C ASN A 227 2.94 -11.99 -20.36
N GLU A 228 3.63 -13.09 -20.07
CA GLU A 228 5.09 -13.19 -19.94
C GLU A 228 5.72 -13.91 -21.14
N SER A 229 4.96 -14.16 -22.22
CA SER A 229 5.42 -14.90 -23.42
C SER A 229 6.44 -14.14 -24.27
N THR A 230 6.50 -12.81 -24.14
CA THR A 230 7.36 -11.93 -24.92
C THR A 230 8.37 -11.23 -24.01
N SER A 231 9.50 -10.78 -24.58
CA SER A 231 10.48 -9.95 -23.87
C SER A 231 9.90 -8.63 -23.34
N ILE A 232 8.76 -8.22 -23.88
CA ILE A 232 7.94 -7.10 -23.42
C ILE A 232 6.72 -7.69 -22.69
N MET A 233 6.56 -7.42 -21.40
CA MET A 233 5.36 -7.85 -20.66
C MET A 233 4.14 -7.09 -21.17
N SER A 234 3.06 -7.79 -21.50
CA SER A 234 1.79 -7.17 -21.87
C SER A 234 0.73 -7.38 -20.79
N TYR A 235 -0.12 -6.37 -20.61
CA TYR A 235 -1.16 -6.33 -19.59
C TYR A 235 -2.51 -6.14 -20.27
N SER A 236 -3.51 -6.93 -19.87
CA SER A 236 -4.86 -6.83 -20.42
C SER A 236 -5.88 -6.75 -19.30
N ASN A 237 -6.82 -5.81 -19.40
CA ASN A 237 -7.94 -5.71 -18.45
C ASN A 237 -8.80 -6.98 -18.55
N LEU A 238 -9.09 -7.60 -17.40
CA LEU A 238 -10.04 -8.71 -17.29
C LEU A 238 -11.37 -8.27 -16.63
N GLY A 239 -11.43 -7.04 -16.15
CA GLY A 239 -12.62 -6.42 -15.63
C GLY A 239 -12.29 -5.27 -14.66
N ASP A 240 -13.10 -4.23 -14.74
CA ASP A 240 -13.10 -3.07 -13.86
C ASP A 240 -13.69 -3.41 -12.49
N VAL A 241 -13.25 -2.65 -11.48
CA VAL A 241 -13.77 -2.80 -10.12
C VAL A 241 -15.28 -2.52 -10.06
N GLN A 242 -16.00 -3.39 -9.37
CA GLN A 242 -17.43 -3.25 -9.03
C GLN A 242 -17.67 -3.63 -7.57
N PRO A 243 -18.77 -3.14 -6.94
CA PRO A 243 -19.15 -3.56 -5.61
C PRO A 243 -19.39 -5.07 -5.51
N PRO A 244 -19.18 -5.69 -4.32
CA PRO A 244 -19.52 -7.08 -4.10
C PRO A 244 -21.02 -7.32 -4.30
N GLN A 245 -21.38 -8.52 -4.75
CA GLN A 245 -22.77 -8.93 -4.95
C GLN A 245 -23.02 -10.38 -4.56
N LEU A 246 -24.29 -10.77 -4.45
CA LEU A 246 -24.70 -12.16 -4.26
C LEU A 246 -25.02 -12.81 -5.61
N ILE A 247 -24.28 -13.85 -5.98
CA ILE A 247 -24.56 -14.68 -7.14
C ILE A 247 -25.01 -16.05 -6.62
N ASN A 248 -26.28 -16.40 -6.85
CA ASN A 248 -26.88 -17.65 -6.38
C ASN A 248 -26.66 -17.90 -4.87
N GLY A 249 -26.78 -16.84 -4.05
CA GLY A 249 -26.58 -16.89 -2.60
C GLY A 249 -25.12 -16.93 -2.13
N THR A 250 -24.15 -16.92 -3.05
CA THR A 250 -22.72 -16.86 -2.74
C THR A 250 -22.20 -15.44 -2.91
N ILE A 251 -21.38 -14.96 -1.98
CA ILE A 251 -20.71 -13.66 -2.10
C ILE A 251 -19.70 -13.74 -3.24
N ALA A 252 -19.78 -12.79 -4.16
CA ALA A 252 -18.92 -12.72 -5.33
C ALA A 252 -18.46 -11.29 -5.62
N LEU A 253 -17.22 -11.16 -6.07
CA LEU A 253 -16.69 -9.96 -6.70
C LEU A 253 -16.73 -10.18 -8.21
N HIS A 254 -17.59 -9.46 -8.91
CA HIS A 254 -17.77 -9.59 -10.35
C HIS A 254 -17.24 -8.35 -11.06
N TYR A 255 -16.15 -8.53 -11.79
CA TYR A 255 -15.47 -7.51 -12.56
C TYR A 255 -15.91 -7.63 -14.01
N ASN A 256 -16.33 -6.52 -14.62
CA ASN A 256 -16.87 -6.45 -15.98
C ASN A 256 -16.19 -5.35 -16.79
N GLU A 257 -16.58 -5.13 -18.04
CA GLU A 257 -15.97 -4.10 -18.91
C GLU A 257 -14.45 -4.32 -19.12
N GLY A 258 -14.03 -5.59 -19.22
CA GLY A 258 -12.65 -5.95 -19.53
C GLY A 258 -12.27 -5.71 -20.99
N LYS A 259 -11.20 -6.37 -21.46
CA LYS A 259 -10.81 -6.30 -22.89
C LYS A 259 -11.88 -6.94 -23.78
N ILE A 260 -11.94 -6.52 -25.05
CA ILE A 260 -12.77 -7.20 -26.05
C ILE A 260 -12.27 -8.64 -26.23
N CYS A 261 -13.21 -9.59 -26.34
CA CYS A 261 -12.89 -11.01 -26.47
C CYS A 261 -12.51 -11.37 -27.91
N ASP A 262 -11.32 -11.95 -28.08
CA ASP A 262 -10.76 -12.26 -29.40
C ASP A 262 -11.52 -13.39 -30.14
N ASP A 263 -12.22 -14.25 -29.39
CA ASP A 263 -12.99 -15.39 -29.88
C ASP A 263 -14.47 -15.06 -30.15
N GLY A 264 -14.91 -13.85 -29.86
CA GLY A 264 -16.30 -13.41 -30.01
C GLY A 264 -17.29 -14.11 -29.07
N SER A 265 -16.82 -14.75 -27.99
CA SER A 265 -17.71 -15.43 -27.04
C SER A 265 -18.55 -14.46 -26.20
N ALA A 266 -18.09 -13.22 -26.05
CA ALA A 266 -18.74 -12.11 -25.36
C ALA A 266 -18.21 -10.77 -25.92
N ASP A 267 -18.90 -9.66 -25.61
CA ASP A 267 -18.45 -8.33 -26.04
C ASP A 267 -17.18 -7.88 -25.29
N HIS A 268 -17.13 -8.12 -23.98
CA HIS A 268 -16.02 -7.80 -23.10
C HIS A 268 -15.70 -8.98 -22.17
N SER A 269 -14.44 -9.08 -21.77
CA SER A 269 -14.00 -10.04 -20.77
C SER A 269 -14.53 -9.68 -19.40
N GLU A 270 -14.81 -10.71 -18.62
CA GLU A 270 -15.28 -10.58 -17.25
C GLU A 270 -14.49 -11.51 -16.34
N ALA A 271 -14.49 -11.21 -15.06
CA ALA A 271 -13.95 -12.10 -14.05
C ALA A 271 -14.85 -12.14 -12.82
N THR A 272 -14.89 -13.28 -12.14
CA THR A 272 -15.71 -13.46 -10.95
C THR A 272 -14.96 -14.24 -9.90
N ILE A 273 -14.76 -13.63 -8.73
CA ILE A 273 -14.17 -14.28 -7.57
C ILE A 273 -15.31 -14.68 -6.64
N TYR A 274 -15.54 -15.99 -6.49
CA TYR A 274 -16.48 -16.54 -5.53
C TYR A 274 -15.80 -16.70 -4.17
N LEU A 275 -16.36 -16.08 -3.15
CA LEU A 275 -15.84 -16.10 -1.78
C LEU A 275 -16.60 -17.11 -0.93
N ILE A 276 -15.86 -18.00 -0.29
CA ILE A 276 -16.40 -19.04 0.59
C ILE A 276 -15.84 -18.82 2.00
N CYS A 277 -16.74 -18.64 2.96
CA CYS A 277 -16.39 -18.58 4.38
C CYS A 277 -15.74 -19.89 4.83
N ASP A 278 -14.49 -19.82 5.27
CA ASP A 278 -13.76 -20.94 5.85
C ASP A 278 -12.74 -20.45 6.89
N PHE A 279 -13.03 -20.68 8.17
CA PHE A 279 -12.19 -20.28 9.31
C PHE A 279 -10.80 -20.95 9.32
N LYS A 280 -10.61 -22.06 8.60
CA LYS A 280 -9.32 -22.77 8.51
C LYS A 280 -8.45 -22.26 7.38
N SER A 281 -9.06 -21.58 6.41
CA SER A 281 -8.38 -21.06 5.22
C SER A 281 -7.91 -19.64 5.51
N GLN A 282 -6.72 -19.52 6.09
CA GLN A 282 -6.09 -18.26 6.46
C GLN A 282 -4.93 -17.97 5.51
N ASN A 283 -4.73 -16.68 5.16
CA ASN A 283 -3.69 -16.24 4.22
C ASN A 283 -3.67 -17.03 2.89
N THR A 284 -4.85 -17.42 2.43
CA THR A 284 -5.05 -18.12 1.16
C THR A 284 -5.18 -17.12 0.02
N PHE A 285 -5.01 -17.62 -1.20
CA PHE A 285 -5.14 -16.84 -2.43
C PHE A 285 -6.27 -17.40 -3.30
N PRO A 286 -6.91 -16.58 -4.15
CA PRO A 286 -7.83 -17.05 -5.18
C PRO A 286 -7.20 -18.12 -6.07
N VAL A 287 -7.98 -19.13 -6.42
CA VAL A 287 -7.58 -20.18 -7.36
C VAL A 287 -8.44 -20.06 -8.61
N LEU A 288 -7.81 -19.97 -9.78
CA LEU A 288 -8.52 -19.99 -11.06
C LEU A 288 -9.17 -21.37 -11.27
N THR A 289 -10.49 -21.41 -11.42
CA THR A 289 -11.27 -22.64 -11.59
C THR A 289 -11.76 -22.83 -13.02
N ASP A 290 -12.01 -21.73 -13.74
CA ASP A 290 -12.49 -21.73 -15.12
C ASP A 290 -12.05 -20.43 -15.82
N SER A 291 -11.80 -20.51 -17.11
CA SER A 291 -11.45 -19.36 -17.97
C SER A 291 -12.06 -19.49 -19.37
N SER A 292 -13.13 -20.28 -19.50
CA SER A 292 -13.84 -20.50 -20.76
C SER A 292 -14.78 -19.34 -21.10
N GLY A 293 -15.05 -19.15 -22.40
CA GLY A 293 -16.00 -18.13 -22.87
C GLY A 293 -15.63 -16.70 -22.46
N CYS A 294 -14.33 -16.39 -22.41
CA CYS A 294 -13.82 -15.08 -22.00
C CYS A 294 -14.22 -14.63 -20.58
N HIS A 295 -14.62 -15.59 -19.72
CA HIS A 295 -15.01 -15.35 -18.33
C HIS A 295 -14.08 -16.10 -17.37
N TYR A 296 -13.37 -15.35 -16.54
CA TYR A 296 -12.39 -15.89 -15.59
C TYR A 296 -13.04 -16.10 -14.22
N LYS A 297 -13.26 -17.35 -13.83
CA LYS A 297 -13.85 -17.69 -12.53
C LYS A 297 -12.75 -18.12 -11.57
N LEU A 298 -12.72 -17.49 -10.41
CA LEU A 298 -11.82 -17.80 -9.32
C LEU A 298 -12.62 -18.20 -8.08
N LEU A 299 -12.05 -19.11 -7.29
CA LEU A 299 -12.60 -19.50 -6.00
C LEU A 299 -11.62 -19.09 -4.90
N TRP A 300 -12.13 -18.40 -3.88
CA TRP A 300 -11.35 -18.00 -2.72
C TRP A 300 -12.03 -18.44 -1.43
N LYS A 301 -11.46 -19.46 -0.78
CA LYS A 301 -11.83 -19.85 0.58
C LYS A 301 -11.04 -18.98 1.55
N THR A 302 -11.73 -18.20 2.39
CA THR A 302 -11.08 -17.30 3.35
C THR A 302 -11.99 -17.02 4.54
N ALA A 303 -11.40 -16.83 5.72
CA ALA A 303 -12.13 -16.42 6.91
C ALA A 303 -12.76 -15.02 6.75
N ALA A 304 -12.17 -14.13 5.94
CA ALA A 304 -12.73 -12.80 5.67
C ALA A 304 -14.10 -12.83 4.97
N ALA A 305 -14.49 -13.97 4.37
CA ALA A 305 -15.80 -14.15 3.74
C ALA A 305 -16.91 -14.55 4.75
N CYS A 306 -16.57 -14.71 6.04
CA CYS A 306 -17.52 -15.00 7.11
C CYS A 306 -18.11 -13.71 7.69
N SER A 307 -19.33 -13.77 8.23
CA SER A 307 -19.95 -12.61 8.89
C SER A 307 -19.28 -12.30 10.22
N ASP A 308 -19.38 -11.04 10.68
CA ASP A 308 -18.83 -10.62 11.98
C ASP A 308 -19.33 -11.51 13.13
N LYS A 309 -20.60 -11.90 13.08
CA LYS A 309 -21.24 -12.81 14.03
C LYS A 309 -20.59 -14.20 14.03
N GLN A 310 -20.34 -14.75 12.84
CA GLN A 310 -19.68 -16.04 12.68
C GLN A 310 -18.23 -16.02 13.19
N LEU A 311 -17.50 -14.95 12.88
CA LEU A 311 -16.13 -14.72 13.33
C LEU A 311 -16.06 -14.59 14.85
N GLU A 312 -16.93 -13.79 15.45
CA GLU A 312 -17.01 -13.64 16.91
C GLU A 312 -17.32 -14.98 17.59
N GLU A 313 -18.30 -15.74 17.09
CA GLU A 313 -18.66 -17.04 17.64
C GLU A 313 -17.50 -18.04 17.54
N TYR A 314 -16.78 -18.08 16.41
CA TYR A 314 -15.63 -18.95 16.22
C TYR A 314 -14.48 -18.59 17.17
N SER A 315 -14.10 -17.31 17.26
CA SER A 315 -13.06 -16.85 18.18
C SER A 315 -13.41 -17.11 19.64
N ARG A 316 -14.69 -16.92 20.03
CA ARG A 316 -15.14 -17.23 21.39
C ARG A 316 -15.05 -18.72 21.72
N LYS A 317 -15.36 -19.61 20.78
CA LYS A 317 -15.26 -21.08 20.97
C LYS A 317 -13.82 -21.57 21.10
N THR A 318 -12.86 -20.84 20.52
CA THR A 318 -11.44 -21.21 20.48
C THR A 318 -10.57 -20.39 21.44
N ALA A 319 -11.17 -19.46 22.19
CA ALA A 319 -10.46 -18.62 23.15
C ALA A 319 -9.93 -19.40 24.36
N ASN A 320 -8.76 -18.99 24.84
CA ASN A 320 -8.18 -19.45 26.10
C ASN A 320 -8.28 -18.31 27.14
N PRO A 321 -8.13 -18.60 28.44
CA PRO A 321 -8.09 -17.55 29.46
C PRO A 321 -7.04 -16.49 29.13
N CYS A 322 -7.47 -15.24 28.97
CA CYS A 322 -6.68 -14.06 28.61
C CYS A 322 -5.95 -14.12 27.26
N LYS A 323 -6.35 -15.06 26.40
CA LYS A 323 -5.83 -15.15 25.03
C LYS A 323 -6.97 -15.34 24.05
N ILE A 324 -6.92 -14.63 22.93
CA ILE A 324 -7.89 -14.81 21.87
C ILE A 324 -7.23 -14.76 20.51
N ARG A 325 -7.70 -15.64 19.63
CA ARG A 325 -7.22 -15.74 18.26
C ARG A 325 -8.09 -14.87 17.37
N ASP A 326 -7.45 -14.00 16.61
CA ASP A 326 -8.08 -13.31 15.51
C ASP A 326 -8.47 -14.35 14.43
N PRO A 327 -9.75 -14.44 14.06
CA PRO A 327 -10.24 -15.48 13.16
C PRO A 327 -9.85 -15.24 11.70
N ILE A 328 -9.46 -14.00 11.34
CA ILE A 328 -9.08 -13.61 9.98
C ILE A 328 -7.57 -13.83 9.77
N THR A 329 -6.76 -13.30 10.69
CA THR A 329 -5.28 -13.29 10.58
C THR A 329 -4.62 -14.48 11.25
N ASN A 330 -5.36 -15.24 12.07
CA ASN A 330 -4.86 -16.30 12.95
C ASN A 330 -3.91 -15.84 14.06
N PHE A 331 -3.69 -14.54 14.19
CA PHE A 331 -2.82 -14.00 15.21
C PHE A 331 -3.44 -14.21 16.58
N GLU A 332 -2.67 -14.73 17.53
CA GLU A 332 -3.12 -14.92 18.90
C GLU A 332 -2.73 -13.70 19.73
N TYR A 333 -3.73 -12.94 20.17
CA TYR A 333 -3.55 -11.90 21.15
C TYR A 333 -3.37 -12.53 22.53
N ASP A 334 -2.20 -12.35 23.12
CA ASP A 334 -1.87 -12.81 24.47
C ASP A 334 -1.73 -11.61 25.41
N LEU A 335 -2.67 -11.47 26.35
CA LEU A 335 -2.69 -10.38 27.32
C LEU A 335 -2.26 -10.82 28.73
N GLU A 336 -1.63 -11.99 28.86
CA GLU A 336 -1.14 -12.51 30.15
C GLU A 336 -0.19 -11.54 30.85
N ASP A 337 0.66 -10.82 30.11
CA ASP A 337 1.61 -9.87 30.71
C ASP A 337 0.90 -8.68 31.40
N LEU A 338 -0.31 -8.33 30.95
CA LEU A 338 -1.14 -7.31 31.60
C LEU A 338 -1.75 -7.80 32.92
N LYS A 339 -1.86 -9.12 33.15
CA LYS A 339 -2.31 -9.65 34.45
C LYS A 339 -1.39 -9.20 35.56
N ARG A 340 -0.08 -9.10 35.36
CA ARG A 340 0.85 -8.88 36.47
C ARG A 340 0.77 -7.47 37.09
N LYS A 341 -0.02 -6.55 36.52
CA LYS A 341 -0.05 -5.14 36.91
C LYS A 341 -1.46 -4.66 37.17
N GLU A 342 -1.61 -3.87 38.23
CA GLU A 342 -2.81 -3.02 38.44
C GLU A 342 -2.46 -1.61 38.03
N ILE A 343 -3.38 -0.96 37.34
CA ILE A 343 -3.13 0.37 36.80
C ILE A 343 -4.19 1.32 37.33
N ILE A 344 -3.74 2.52 37.70
CA ILE A 344 -4.61 3.63 38.09
C ILE A 344 -4.65 4.59 36.92
N VAL A 345 -5.82 4.75 36.33
CA VAL A 345 -6.06 5.69 35.24
C VAL A 345 -6.84 6.87 35.78
N LYS A 346 -6.34 8.08 35.54
CA LYS A 346 -7.03 9.33 35.90
C LYS A 346 -7.88 9.76 34.71
N SER A 347 -9.15 10.05 34.96
CA SER A 347 -10.05 10.63 33.97
C SER A 347 -10.78 11.81 34.60
N SER A 348 -10.57 13.01 34.04
CA SER A 348 -11.04 14.26 34.62
C SER A 348 -10.59 14.43 36.08
N ASN A 349 -11.54 14.49 37.02
CA ASN A 349 -11.27 14.63 38.46
C ASN A 349 -11.34 13.30 39.23
N GLU A 350 -11.56 12.18 38.53
CA GLU A 350 -11.69 10.86 39.13
C GLU A 350 -10.50 9.96 38.76
N SER A 351 -10.32 8.90 39.55
CA SER A 351 -9.36 7.85 39.21
C SER A 351 -10.00 6.49 39.33
N PHE A 352 -9.63 5.60 38.42
CA PHE A 352 -10.13 4.23 38.32
C PHE A 352 -8.97 3.27 38.47
N LYS A 353 -9.16 2.23 39.28
CA LYS A 353 -8.26 1.08 39.39
C LYS A 353 -8.75 0.01 38.44
N LEU A 354 -7.84 -0.55 37.66
CA LEU A 354 -8.14 -1.56 36.65
C LEU A 354 -7.16 -2.74 36.75
N SER A 355 -7.69 -3.93 36.48
CA SER A 355 -6.91 -5.15 36.25
C SER A 355 -7.43 -5.89 35.01
N VAL A 356 -6.49 -6.42 34.23
CA VAL A 356 -6.78 -7.19 33.02
C VAL A 356 -6.76 -8.68 33.35
N CYS A 357 -7.80 -9.40 32.92
CA CYS A 357 -7.96 -10.85 33.04
C CYS A 357 -7.85 -11.47 34.46
N ARG A 358 -7.89 -10.65 35.51
CA ARG A 358 -7.87 -11.11 36.90
C ARG A 358 -8.51 -10.07 37.84
N PRO A 359 -8.83 -10.46 39.08
CA PRO A 359 -9.33 -9.53 40.08
C PRO A 359 -8.29 -8.51 40.50
N LEU A 360 -8.77 -7.35 40.94
CA LEU A 360 -7.99 -6.41 41.74
C LEU A 360 -7.61 -7.05 43.08
N THR A 361 -6.38 -6.83 43.53
CA THR A 361 -5.86 -7.31 44.84
C THR A 361 -6.27 -6.39 45.98
N SER A 362 -6.69 -5.16 45.67
CA SER A 362 -7.10 -4.18 46.66
C SER A 362 -8.43 -4.57 47.31
N LYS A 363 -8.39 -4.90 48.62
CA LYS A 363 -9.59 -5.16 49.46
C LYS A 363 -10.57 -3.99 49.57
N ALA A 364 -10.27 -2.85 48.98
CA ALA A 364 -11.14 -1.68 49.00
C ALA A 364 -12.31 -1.82 48.01
N CYS A 365 -12.14 -2.58 46.93
CA CYS A 365 -13.19 -2.78 45.96
C CYS A 365 -13.94 -4.09 46.25
N GLU A 366 -15.13 -4.26 45.66
CA GLU A 366 -15.94 -5.47 45.80
C GLU A 366 -15.10 -6.72 45.45
N ASP A 367 -15.37 -7.84 46.11
CA ASP A 367 -14.70 -9.09 45.82
C ASP A 367 -14.82 -9.42 44.32
N ASN A 368 -13.71 -9.84 43.70
CA ASN A 368 -13.63 -10.12 42.27
C ASN A 368 -13.82 -8.89 41.35
N ALA A 369 -13.74 -7.65 41.83
CA ALA A 369 -13.79 -6.45 40.99
C ALA A 369 -12.66 -6.43 39.95
N GLY A 370 -13.00 -6.14 38.68
CA GLY A 370 -12.02 -5.91 37.62
C GLY A 370 -11.72 -4.43 37.38
N VAL A 371 -12.72 -3.57 37.60
CA VAL A 371 -12.59 -2.11 37.54
C VAL A 371 -13.37 -1.49 38.69
N CYS A 372 -12.76 -0.55 39.41
CA CYS A 372 -13.45 0.22 40.44
C CYS A 372 -12.98 1.67 40.51
N ARG A 373 -13.87 2.57 40.91
CA ARG A 373 -13.56 3.98 41.16
C ARG A 373 -12.83 4.13 42.50
N SER A 374 -11.76 4.91 42.52
CA SER A 374 -10.94 5.09 43.72
C SER A 374 -11.62 5.92 44.83
N SER A 375 -12.49 6.86 44.48
CA SER A 375 -13.09 7.81 45.42
C SER A 375 -14.16 7.17 46.32
N ASN A 376 -15.07 6.40 45.72
CA ASN A 376 -16.22 5.81 46.41
C ASN A 376 -16.30 4.28 46.28
N LEU A 377 -15.28 3.65 45.70
CA LEU A 377 -15.15 2.19 45.59
C LEU A 377 -16.26 1.54 44.75
N THR A 378 -16.94 2.31 43.90
CA THR A 378 -17.96 1.80 42.98
C THR A 378 -17.33 0.84 41.98
N THR A 379 -17.86 -0.37 41.88
CA THR A 379 -17.37 -1.42 40.97
C THR A 379 -18.08 -1.33 39.62
N PHE A 380 -17.32 -1.28 38.53
CA PHE A 380 -17.80 -1.20 37.14
C PHE A 380 -17.65 -2.54 36.43
N GLY A 381 -17.87 -3.63 37.16
CA GLY A 381 -17.85 -4.99 36.63
C GLY A 381 -16.87 -5.91 37.34
N LEU A 382 -17.26 -7.17 37.42
CA LEU A 382 -16.45 -8.26 37.95
C LEU A 382 -15.46 -8.74 36.89
N SER A 383 -14.27 -9.08 37.35
CA SER A 383 -13.20 -9.56 36.50
C SER A 383 -13.54 -10.94 35.93
N ASN A 384 -13.13 -11.15 34.68
CA ASN A 384 -13.05 -12.45 34.04
C ASN A 384 -11.84 -12.46 33.11
N SER A 385 -11.49 -13.62 32.57
CA SER A 385 -10.39 -13.77 31.61
C SER A 385 -10.89 -14.11 30.20
N GLN A 386 -12.18 -13.89 29.93
CA GLN A 386 -12.77 -14.22 28.63
C GLN A 386 -12.66 -13.02 27.70
N LEU A 387 -11.58 -13.00 26.91
CA LEU A 387 -11.48 -12.06 25.81
C LEU A 387 -12.55 -12.34 24.75
N LEU A 388 -13.00 -11.29 24.10
CA LEU A 388 -13.93 -11.30 22.98
C LEU A 388 -13.26 -10.63 21.78
N TRP A 389 -13.65 -11.05 20.58
CA TRP A 389 -13.10 -10.52 19.33
C TRP A 389 -14.07 -9.53 18.70
N SER A 390 -13.53 -8.50 18.06
CA SER A 390 -14.27 -7.58 17.19
C SER A 390 -13.37 -7.13 16.04
N PRO A 391 -13.93 -6.56 14.96
CA PRO A 391 -13.14 -5.96 13.88
C PRO A 391 -12.17 -4.85 14.35
N ALA A 392 -12.45 -4.20 15.49
CA ALA A 392 -11.59 -3.18 16.08
C ALA A 392 -10.48 -3.75 16.98
N GLY A 393 -10.39 -5.07 17.13
CA GLY A 393 -9.45 -5.76 18.01
C GLY A 393 -10.12 -6.48 19.19
N PRO A 394 -9.33 -7.15 20.04
CA PRO A 394 -9.85 -7.89 21.18
C PRO A 394 -10.31 -6.94 22.29
N TYR A 395 -11.30 -7.38 23.06
CA TYR A 395 -11.82 -6.60 24.18
C TYR A 395 -12.25 -7.49 25.35
N LEU A 396 -12.32 -6.91 26.54
CA LEU A 396 -12.94 -7.53 27.72
C LEU A 396 -14.27 -6.86 28.01
N ASN A 397 -15.24 -7.68 28.43
CA ASN A 397 -16.52 -7.21 28.94
C ASN A 397 -16.67 -7.66 30.39
N TYR A 398 -16.56 -6.72 31.33
CA TYR A 398 -16.76 -6.96 32.75
C TYR A 398 -18.15 -6.49 33.16
N THR A 399 -18.99 -7.42 33.62
CA THR A 399 -20.39 -7.18 33.97
C THR A 399 -20.63 -7.38 35.47
N ASN A 400 -21.86 -7.18 35.94
CA ASN A 400 -22.26 -7.44 37.33
C ASN A 400 -21.56 -6.59 38.41
N GLY A 401 -21.24 -5.33 38.11
CA GLY A 401 -20.74 -4.37 39.10
C GLY A 401 -21.80 -3.87 40.08
N SER A 402 -21.53 -2.74 40.72
CA SER A 402 -22.42 -2.12 41.69
C SER A 402 -23.73 -1.64 41.07
N VAL A 403 -24.82 -1.66 41.84
CA VAL A 403 -26.16 -1.26 41.39
C VAL A 403 -26.18 0.22 40.99
N CYS A 404 -26.64 0.48 39.77
CA CYS A 404 -26.81 1.80 39.19
C CYS A 404 -28.16 2.42 39.59
N GLU A 405 -28.33 3.72 39.41
CA GLU A 405 -29.54 4.45 39.83
C GLU A 405 -30.83 3.93 39.17
N ASN A 406 -30.72 3.40 37.95
CA ASN A 406 -31.82 2.78 37.22
C ASN A 406 -32.09 1.30 37.61
N GLY A 407 -31.43 0.78 38.64
CA GLY A 407 -31.54 -0.61 39.09
C GLY A 407 -30.68 -1.61 38.31
N ASN A 408 -30.06 -1.21 37.20
CA ASN A 408 -29.16 -2.09 36.44
C ASN A 408 -27.80 -2.24 37.12
N ARG A 409 -27.05 -3.28 36.74
CA ARG A 409 -25.68 -3.50 37.22
C ARG A 409 -24.69 -2.74 36.35
N ARG A 410 -23.72 -2.05 36.96
CA ARG A 410 -22.64 -1.38 36.22
C ARG A 410 -21.75 -2.39 35.49
N TYR A 411 -21.20 -1.98 34.36
CA TYR A 411 -20.29 -2.80 33.56
C TYR A 411 -19.18 -1.95 32.92
N SER A 412 -18.16 -2.59 32.38
CA SER A 412 -17.09 -1.92 31.64
C SER A 412 -16.65 -2.74 30.44
N ILE A 413 -16.33 -2.02 29.36
CA ILE A 413 -15.75 -2.58 28.15
C ILE A 413 -14.32 -2.04 28.04
N ILE A 414 -13.35 -2.95 28.04
CA ILE A 414 -11.93 -2.62 27.86
C ILE A 414 -11.55 -3.02 26.44
N GLN A 415 -11.47 -2.04 25.54
CA GLN A 415 -11.08 -2.23 24.15
C GLN A 415 -9.57 -2.05 24.01
N PHE A 416 -8.87 -3.08 23.54
CA PHE A 416 -7.44 -3.00 23.28
C PHE A 416 -7.19 -2.58 21.83
N THR A 417 -6.32 -1.59 21.63
CA THR A 417 -5.97 -1.08 20.30
C THR A 417 -4.47 -1.13 20.07
N CYS A 418 -4.04 -1.44 18.84
CA CYS A 418 -2.61 -1.52 18.53
C CYS A 418 -1.96 -0.13 18.65
N SER A 419 -0.88 -0.05 19.42
CA SER A 419 -0.02 1.13 19.52
C SER A 419 1.44 0.74 19.70
N LYS A 420 2.36 1.50 19.09
CA LYS A 420 3.82 1.32 19.24
C LYS A 420 4.35 1.84 20.58
N GLU A 421 3.52 2.51 21.37
CA GLU A 421 3.90 3.08 22.66
C GLU A 421 4.08 1.98 23.72
N LYS A 422 4.84 2.26 24.79
CA LYS A 422 5.11 1.26 25.84
C LYS A 422 3.79 0.84 26.53
N GLU A 423 3.64 -0.46 26.79
CA GLU A 423 2.45 -1.18 27.31
C GLU A 423 1.71 -0.57 28.51
N THR A 424 2.34 0.33 29.27
CA THR A 424 1.88 0.71 30.60
C THR A 424 1.94 2.21 30.88
N ASP A 425 1.86 3.08 29.86
CA ASP A 425 1.66 4.51 30.12
C ASP A 425 0.17 4.77 30.44
N PRO A 426 -0.21 5.00 31.72
CA PRO A 426 -1.62 5.18 32.08
C PRO A 426 -2.20 6.49 31.52
N SER A 427 -1.35 7.43 31.07
CA SER A 427 -1.79 8.69 30.47
C SER A 427 -2.40 8.52 29.08
N LYS A 428 -2.18 7.37 28.44
CA LYS A 428 -2.70 7.03 27.11
C LYS A 428 -4.01 6.26 27.14
N ILE A 429 -4.37 5.72 28.30
CA ILE A 429 -5.63 5.00 28.48
C ILE A 429 -6.75 6.02 28.66
N THR A 430 -7.75 5.97 27.79
CA THR A 430 -8.89 6.89 27.84
C THR A 430 -10.08 6.19 28.44
N ILE A 431 -10.76 6.85 29.38
CA ILE A 431 -11.99 6.36 30.00
C ILE A 431 -13.12 7.32 29.69
N THR A 432 -14.13 6.81 29.00
CA THR A 432 -15.41 7.49 28.79
C THR A 432 -16.43 6.87 29.74
N GLU A 433 -16.94 7.69 30.67
CA GLU A 433 -18.00 7.28 31.58
C GLU A 433 -19.37 7.63 31.01
N GLU A 434 -20.26 6.63 31.01
CA GLU A 434 -21.69 6.75 30.74
C GLU A 434 -22.45 6.37 32.02
N LEU A 435 -23.75 6.67 32.09
CA LEU A 435 -24.58 6.57 33.32
C LEU A 435 -24.36 5.29 34.16
N CYS A 436 -24.19 4.14 33.50
CA CYS A 436 -23.96 2.86 34.18
C CYS A 436 -22.79 2.05 33.60
N SER A 437 -21.92 2.67 32.80
CA SER A 437 -20.85 1.92 32.13
C SER A 437 -19.59 2.73 31.87
N LEU A 438 -18.46 2.03 31.80
CA LEU A 438 -17.20 2.60 31.33
C LEU A 438 -16.81 2.02 29.99
N LYS A 439 -16.44 2.87 29.05
CA LYS A 439 -15.70 2.49 27.85
C LYS A 439 -14.24 2.88 28.04
N ILE A 440 -13.36 1.88 28.08
CA ILE A 440 -11.94 2.05 28.34
C ILE A 440 -11.21 1.70 27.05
N GLN A 441 -10.52 2.67 26.47
CA GLN A 441 -9.65 2.45 25.32
C GLN A 441 -8.22 2.29 25.81
N TRP A 442 -7.62 1.14 25.51
CA TRP A 442 -6.31 0.75 26.01
C TRP A 442 -5.34 0.50 24.84
N PRO A 443 -4.52 1.50 24.47
CA PRO A 443 -3.48 1.33 23.48
C PRO A 443 -2.38 0.39 24.01
N THR A 444 -2.03 -0.66 23.28
CA THR A 444 -0.98 -1.62 23.68
C THR A 444 -0.31 -2.28 22.46
N PRO A 445 1.01 -2.54 22.51
CA PRO A 445 1.72 -3.26 21.46
C PRO A 445 1.34 -4.75 21.41
N LEU A 446 0.79 -5.32 22.49
CA LEU A 446 0.39 -6.74 22.55
C LEU A 446 -0.72 -7.12 21.56
N VAL A 447 -1.46 -6.13 21.05
CA VAL A 447 -2.51 -6.33 20.05
C VAL A 447 -2.14 -5.80 18.67
N CYS A 448 -0.86 -5.49 18.45
CA CYS A 448 -0.31 -5.23 17.13
C CYS A 448 0.02 -6.55 16.45
N ALA A 449 -0.91 -7.07 15.65
CA ALA A 449 -0.60 -8.19 14.76
C ALA A 449 0.59 -7.79 13.85
N PRO A 450 1.58 -8.67 13.63
CA PRO A 450 2.65 -8.40 12.69
C PRO A 450 2.03 -8.22 11.30
N MET A 451 2.45 -7.18 10.56
CA MET A 451 2.02 -7.01 9.17
C MET A 451 2.47 -8.24 8.38
N HIS A 452 1.53 -9.07 7.97
CA HIS A 452 1.83 -10.25 7.17
C HIS A 452 2.17 -9.78 5.75
N TYR A 453 3.46 -9.79 5.41
CA TYR A 453 3.87 -9.78 4.01
C TYR A 453 3.47 -11.14 3.43
N PRO A 454 2.73 -11.22 2.31
CA PRO A 454 2.46 -12.51 1.68
C PRO A 454 3.80 -13.18 1.34
N ASP A 455 4.04 -14.36 1.92
CA ASP A 455 5.22 -15.18 1.73
C ASP A 455 5.31 -15.67 0.29
N ASN A 456 5.75 -14.82 -0.63
CA ASN A 456 6.13 -15.21 -1.98
C ASN A 456 7.49 -14.63 -2.42
N TYR A 457 8.21 -13.96 -1.50
CA TYR A 457 9.56 -13.45 -1.75
C TYR A 457 10.69 -14.10 -0.93
N SER A 458 10.38 -15.00 0.01
CA SER A 458 11.40 -15.56 0.93
C SER A 458 11.80 -17.02 0.67
N LYS A 459 11.66 -17.54 -0.55
CA LYS A 459 12.30 -18.81 -0.93
C LYS A 459 12.98 -18.73 -2.31
N LYS A 460 14.17 -18.12 -2.34
CA LYS A 460 15.29 -18.51 -3.19
C LYS A 460 16.59 -17.83 -2.73
N ASN A 461 17.07 -18.20 -1.55
CA ASN A 461 18.50 -18.14 -1.26
C ASN A 461 19.11 -19.48 -1.70
N ASP A 462 19.16 -19.69 -3.02
CA ASP A 462 20.09 -20.68 -3.58
C ASP A 462 21.27 -19.89 -4.13
N VAL A 463 22.37 -20.00 -3.41
CA VAL A 463 23.71 -19.63 -3.81
C VAL A 463 24.01 -20.29 -5.15
N MET A 464 23.96 -19.53 -6.26
CA MET A 464 24.61 -19.94 -7.50
C MET A 464 26.04 -19.43 -7.50
N THR A 465 26.93 -20.26 -6.97
CA THR A 465 28.33 -20.30 -7.41
C THR A 465 28.37 -20.91 -8.82
N GLY A 466 28.87 -20.19 -9.82
CA GLY A 466 29.17 -20.79 -11.12
C GLY A 466 29.18 -19.83 -12.31
N ASP A 467 30.41 -19.46 -12.69
CA ASP A 467 30.91 -19.20 -14.04
C ASP A 467 30.47 -17.97 -14.86
N ASN A 468 31.46 -17.08 -14.97
CA ASN A 468 31.72 -16.13 -16.04
C ASN A 468 31.32 -16.62 -17.44
N THR A 469 30.28 -16.04 -18.01
CA THR A 469 30.27 -15.67 -19.45
C THR A 469 29.48 -14.40 -19.63
N ALA A 470 30.20 -13.31 -19.93
CA ALA A 470 29.65 -12.02 -20.26
C ALA A 470 28.93 -12.07 -21.61
N TRP A 471 27.63 -11.77 -21.64
CA TRP A 471 26.95 -11.35 -22.86
C TRP A 471 27.10 -9.84 -22.99
N ILE A 472 28.10 -9.42 -23.77
CA ILE A 472 28.30 -8.04 -24.20
C ILE A 472 27.20 -7.74 -25.22
N ILE A 473 26.22 -6.91 -24.87
CA ILE A 473 25.34 -6.27 -25.85
C ILE A 473 26.01 -4.95 -26.24
N SER A 474 26.57 -4.90 -27.46
CA SER A 474 27.11 -3.66 -28.02
C SER A 474 25.97 -2.71 -28.37
N MET A 475 25.89 -1.57 -27.68
CA MET A 475 25.14 -0.42 -28.18
C MET A 475 25.98 0.29 -29.24
N SER A 476 25.80 -0.10 -30.50
CA SER A 476 26.23 0.70 -31.64
C SER A 476 25.35 1.95 -31.74
N SER A 477 26.02 3.10 -31.75
CA SER A 477 25.54 4.45 -31.99
C SER A 477 24.38 4.56 -32.98
N LEU A 478 23.24 5.07 -32.52
CA LEU A 478 22.22 5.72 -33.35
C LEU A 478 22.42 7.24 -33.25
N THR A 479 23.17 7.80 -34.20
CA THR A 479 23.24 9.23 -34.44
C THR A 479 21.96 9.67 -35.15
N CYS A 480 21.09 10.40 -34.47
CA CYS A 480 19.95 11.05 -35.11
C CYS A 480 20.46 12.33 -35.80
N SER A 481 20.59 12.29 -37.12
CA SER A 481 20.92 13.45 -37.95
C SER A 481 19.65 14.23 -38.26
N HIS A 482 19.48 15.42 -37.68
CA HIS A 482 18.46 16.37 -38.11
C HIS A 482 18.92 17.05 -39.41
N ARG A 483 18.34 16.62 -40.53
CA ARG A 483 18.45 17.29 -41.82
C ARG A 483 17.34 18.35 -41.92
N LEU A 484 17.73 19.63 -41.92
CA LEU A 484 16.87 20.74 -42.33
C LEU A 484 16.61 20.61 -43.85
N GLU A 485 15.40 20.26 -44.25
CA GLU A 485 14.95 20.37 -45.64
C GLU A 485 14.35 21.76 -45.89
N LEU A 486 15.13 22.58 -46.60
CA LEU A 486 14.66 23.73 -47.35
C LEU A 486 13.82 23.22 -48.55
N THR A 487 12.54 23.52 -48.56
CA THR A 487 11.65 23.32 -49.70
C THR A 487 12.12 24.17 -50.89
N ARG A 488 12.56 23.51 -51.96
CA ARG A 488 12.77 24.12 -53.29
C ARG A 488 11.76 23.51 -54.25
N GLU A 489 10.84 24.33 -54.72
CA GLU A 489 9.89 23.99 -55.78
C GLU A 489 10.64 23.64 -57.07
N VAL A 490 10.27 22.53 -57.70
CA VAL A 490 10.51 22.26 -59.12
C VAL A 490 9.19 21.75 -59.71
N LEU A 491 8.48 22.63 -60.40
CA LEU A 491 7.45 22.26 -61.38
C LEU A 491 8.15 21.88 -62.69
N ALA A 492 7.91 20.66 -63.15
CA ALA A 492 8.30 20.20 -64.49
C ALA A 492 7.07 20.19 -65.41
N PHE A 493 7.22 20.89 -66.54
CA PHE A 493 6.67 20.68 -67.89
C PHE A 493 5.23 20.13 -68.07
N ALA A 494 4.42 20.95 -68.76
CA ALA A 494 3.52 20.50 -69.82
C ALA A 494 3.47 21.54 -70.95
N THR A 495 3.76 21.04 -72.16
CA THR A 495 3.65 21.62 -73.54
C THR A 495 4.49 22.81 -73.92
#